data_AF-F6FIT8-F1
#
_entry.id   AF-F6FIT8-F1
#
_cell.length_a   1.000
_cell.length_b   1.000
_cell.length_c   1.000
_cell.angle_alpha   90.00
_cell.angle_beta   90.00
_cell.angle_gamma   90.00
#
_symmetry.space_group_name_H-M   'P 1'
#
loop_
_entity.id
_entity.type
_entity.pdbx_description
1 polymer ?
#
loop_
_entity_poly.entity_id
_entity_poly.type
_entity_poly.pdbx_seq_one_letter_code
_entity_poly.pdbx_strand_id
1 'polypeptide(L)'
;MSKLMLPLAGIGGASAAGLGGYMLMKWNEKAPVIQKEETFRTKYSQAILGDTDDLWNTKFSALKGTGQPSHQKLKDAKTKSGVSGSETEAKELHKQGCKEIYDSEIKSSPYLTDFQTYCSKTIKDATTGSKNWISSEAGSTTGDWDSQLTKLKSHDEANKGALDSKLKTLVDKLKQDSHSVDEADRKAIKEWCDSTQKEIFMGESDHRFSHSQLYCIKGAEQQ
;
A
#
# COMPACT_ATOMS: atom_id res chain seq x y z
N MET A 1 9.77 84.09 -24.27
CA MET A 1 8.52 84.86 -24.46
C MET A 1 7.33 83.92 -24.28
N SER A 2 6.51 84.21 -23.25
CA SER A 2 5.08 83.90 -23.03
C SER A 2 4.53 82.49 -23.28
N LYS A 3 3.63 81.88 -22.48
CA LYS A 3 3.01 82.10 -21.15
C LYS A 3 2.34 80.74 -20.80
N LEU A 4 2.69 80.18 -19.64
CA LEU A 4 1.83 79.57 -18.61
C LEU A 4 0.32 79.27 -18.91
N MET A 5 -0.15 78.02 -18.70
CA MET A 5 -0.95 77.58 -17.52
C MET A 5 -1.72 76.24 -17.69
N LEU A 6 -1.67 75.44 -16.61
CA LEU A 6 -2.43 74.21 -16.30
C LEU A 6 -3.90 74.49 -15.93
N PRO A 7 -4.73 73.43 -15.89
CA PRO A 7 -5.48 73.13 -14.67
C PRO A 7 -5.26 71.65 -14.25
N LEU A 8 -4.72 71.38 -13.05
CA LEU A 8 -5.36 71.27 -11.73
C LEU A 8 -6.28 70.05 -11.55
N ALA A 9 -5.82 69.15 -10.70
CA ALA A 9 -6.49 67.93 -10.25
C ALA A 9 -7.34 68.18 -8.98
N GLY A 10 -8.35 67.32 -8.79
CA GLY A 10 -9.00 67.01 -7.52
C GLY A 10 -10.53 66.99 -7.59
N ILE A 11 -11.33 66.15 -6.90
CA ILE A 11 -11.19 65.07 -5.91
C ILE A 11 -12.56 64.32 -5.95
N GLY A 12 -12.59 63.00 -5.72
CA GLY A 12 -13.71 62.37 -4.99
C GLY A 12 -14.36 61.12 -5.61
N GLY A 13 -14.17 59.96 -4.98
CA GLY A 13 -15.05 58.79 -5.13
C GLY A 13 -14.34 57.44 -5.11
N ALA A 14 -14.18 56.84 -3.93
CA ALA A 14 -13.74 55.45 -3.76
C ALA A 14 -14.95 54.49 -3.89
N SER A 15 -14.83 53.46 -4.75
CA SER A 15 -15.56 52.18 -4.67
C SER A 15 -15.00 51.28 -5.79
N ALA A 16 -14.16 50.31 -5.46
CA ALA A 16 -14.51 48.93 -5.09
C ALA A 16 -14.34 47.96 -6.28
N ALA A 17 -13.76 46.81 -5.96
CA ALA A 17 -13.24 45.78 -6.84
C ALA A 17 -14.22 45.23 -7.89
N GLY A 18 -13.65 44.80 -9.02
CA GLY A 18 -14.34 44.00 -10.03
C GLY A 18 -13.36 43.51 -11.09
N LEU A 19 -12.56 42.49 -10.75
CA LEU A 19 -11.66 41.76 -11.65
C LEU A 19 -12.48 41.04 -12.73
N GLY A 20 -12.66 41.69 -13.88
CA GLY A 20 -13.31 41.13 -15.07
C GLY A 20 -12.36 41.14 -16.26
N GLY A 21 -11.23 40.44 -16.15
CA GLY A 21 -10.24 40.30 -17.21
C GLY A 21 -10.22 38.89 -17.78
N TYR A 22 -11.22 38.54 -18.61
CA TYR A 22 -11.18 37.32 -19.42
C TYR A 22 -10.17 37.54 -20.55
N MET A 23 -8.88 37.37 -20.25
CA MET A 23 -7.83 37.26 -21.26
C MET A 23 -8.01 35.92 -21.98
N LEU A 24 -8.71 35.97 -23.10
CA LEU A 24 -8.73 34.93 -24.13
C LEU A 24 -7.32 34.74 -24.70
N MET A 25 -6.50 33.93 -24.03
CA MET A 25 -5.27 33.40 -24.62
C MET A 25 -5.62 32.23 -25.54
N LYS A 26 -5.51 32.54 -26.83
CA LYS A 26 -5.57 31.62 -27.96
C LYS A 26 -4.34 30.71 -27.92
N TRP A 27 -4.37 29.67 -27.09
CA TRP A 27 -3.34 28.63 -27.05
C TRP A 27 -3.70 27.54 -28.06
N ASN A 28 -3.11 27.68 -29.24
CA ASN A 28 -3.19 26.72 -30.32
C ASN A 28 -1.78 26.16 -30.55
N GLU A 29 -1.22 25.48 -29.54
CA GLU A 29 -0.10 24.58 -29.72
C GLU A 29 -0.34 23.35 -28.84
N LYS A 30 -0.30 22.18 -29.48
CA LYS A 30 -0.35 20.89 -28.83
C LYS A 30 0.90 20.77 -27.96
N ALA A 31 0.84 21.25 -26.72
CA ALA A 31 1.81 20.86 -25.70
C ALA A 31 1.77 19.32 -25.66
N PRO A 32 2.91 18.63 -25.82
CA PRO A 32 2.95 17.20 -25.59
C PRO A 32 2.45 16.98 -24.16
N VAL A 33 1.39 16.19 -24.00
CA VAL A 33 0.98 15.70 -22.69
C VAL A 33 2.19 14.91 -22.19
N ILE A 34 3.00 15.52 -21.33
CA ILE A 34 4.01 14.81 -20.56
C ILE A 34 3.19 13.87 -19.69
N GLN A 35 3.04 12.63 -20.14
CA GLN A 35 2.44 11.59 -19.32
C GLN A 35 3.40 11.39 -18.17
N LYS A 36 3.09 11.99 -17.03
CA LYS A 36 3.86 11.83 -15.80
C LYS A 36 3.92 10.34 -15.52
N GLU A 37 5.12 9.78 -15.58
CA GLU A 37 5.31 8.35 -15.37
C GLU A 37 4.79 7.97 -13.97
N GLU A 38 4.07 6.84 -13.89
CA GLU A 38 3.49 6.35 -12.65
C GLU A 38 4.62 5.98 -11.69
N THR A 39 4.67 6.62 -10.52
CA THR A 39 5.64 6.33 -9.45
C THR A 39 5.04 5.41 -8.39
N PHE A 40 5.90 4.77 -7.59
CA PHE A 40 5.47 3.92 -6.47
C PHE A 40 4.48 4.65 -5.55
N ARG A 41 4.74 5.93 -5.26
CA ARG A 41 3.86 6.79 -4.46
C ARG A 41 2.47 6.92 -5.07
N THR A 42 2.38 7.08 -6.38
CA THR A 42 1.08 7.27 -7.06
C THR A 42 0.29 5.97 -7.14
N LYS A 43 0.92 4.85 -7.49
CA LYS A 43 0.25 3.56 -7.63
C LYS A 43 -0.13 2.92 -6.30
N TYR A 44 0.76 3.01 -5.32
CA TYR A 44 0.65 2.33 -4.03
C TYR A 44 0.43 3.33 -2.90
N SER A 45 -0.33 4.39 -3.15
CA SER A 45 -0.51 5.50 -2.20
C SER A 45 -1.01 5.04 -0.82
N GLN A 46 -1.80 3.98 -0.77
CA GLN A 46 -2.34 3.38 0.45
C GLN A 46 -1.29 2.55 1.23
N ALA A 47 -0.21 2.12 0.57
CA ALA A 47 0.84 1.31 1.16
C ALA A 47 2.02 2.14 1.72
N ILE A 48 2.05 3.45 1.46
CA ILE A 48 3.15 4.32 1.88
C ILE A 48 3.19 4.47 3.40
N LEU A 49 4.38 4.31 3.96
CA LEU A 49 4.63 4.55 5.38
C LEU A 49 4.79 6.05 5.66
N GLY A 50 4.01 6.57 6.60
CA GLY A 50 4.19 7.93 7.12
C GLY A 50 5.46 8.04 7.97
N ASP A 51 6.01 9.24 8.17
CA ASP A 51 7.29 9.42 8.87
C ASP A 51 7.31 8.88 10.31
N THR A 52 6.14 8.86 10.96
CA THR A 52 5.92 8.41 12.34
C THR A 52 5.26 7.03 12.42
N ASP A 53 5.18 6.28 11.32
CA ASP A 53 4.54 4.96 11.30
C ASP A 53 5.37 3.93 12.08
N ASP A 54 4.75 3.21 13.02
CA ASP A 54 5.42 2.21 13.85
C ASP A 54 6.01 1.05 13.02
N LEU A 55 5.48 0.84 11.82
CA LEU A 55 5.96 -0.16 10.89
C LEU A 55 7.41 0.07 10.46
N TRP A 56 7.95 1.28 10.57
CA TRP A 56 9.37 1.53 10.25
C TRP A 56 10.32 0.61 11.01
N ASN A 57 10.05 0.33 12.29
CA ASN A 57 10.91 -0.56 13.08
C ASN A 57 10.82 -2.01 12.60
N THR A 58 9.62 -2.48 12.24
CA THR A 58 9.40 -3.82 11.70
C THR A 58 10.10 -3.98 10.34
N LYS A 59 9.95 -3.00 9.45
CA LYS A 59 10.57 -3.02 8.12
C LYS A 59 12.08 -2.90 8.19
N PHE A 60 12.60 -2.07 9.10
CA PHE A 60 14.03 -2.00 9.37
C PHE A 60 14.56 -3.33 9.89
N SER A 61 13.82 -4.01 10.77
CA SER A 61 14.19 -5.35 11.26
C SER A 61 14.23 -6.39 10.13
N ALA A 62 13.30 -6.32 9.17
CA ALA A 62 13.32 -7.16 7.97
C ALA A 62 14.56 -6.88 7.09
N LEU A 63 14.93 -5.60 6.94
CA LEU A 63 16.14 -5.18 6.20
C LEU A 63 17.43 -5.74 6.83
N LYS A 64 17.52 -5.73 8.17
CA LYS A 64 18.68 -6.27 8.91
C LYS A 64 18.87 -7.77 8.75
N GLY A 65 17.79 -8.51 8.49
CA GLY A 65 17.80 -9.97 8.38
C GLY A 65 18.53 -10.47 7.12
N THR A 66 17.96 -11.50 6.49
CA THR A 66 18.55 -12.13 5.30
C THR A 66 18.37 -11.33 4.01
N GLY A 67 17.64 -10.21 4.05
CA GLY A 67 17.29 -9.42 2.88
C GLY A 67 18.49 -8.87 2.09
N GLN A 68 18.50 -9.02 0.77
CA GLN A 68 19.50 -8.39 -0.11
C GLN A 68 18.84 -7.26 -0.88
N PRO A 69 18.81 -6.03 -0.32
CA PRO A 69 18.18 -4.91 -1.00
C PRO A 69 18.93 -4.57 -2.29
N SER A 70 18.20 -4.11 -3.30
CA SER A 70 18.75 -3.66 -4.57
C SER A 70 19.13 -2.18 -4.54
N HIS A 71 18.35 -1.36 -3.84
CA HIS A 71 18.54 0.08 -3.70
C HIS A 71 19.75 0.43 -2.85
N GLN A 72 20.59 1.37 -3.33
CA GLN A 72 21.90 1.65 -2.71
C GLN A 72 21.77 2.10 -1.25
N LYS A 73 20.90 3.07 -0.94
CA LYS A 73 20.69 3.52 0.45
C LYS A 73 20.17 2.42 1.39
N LEU A 74 19.43 1.44 0.87
CA LEU A 74 18.97 0.31 1.67
C LEU A 74 20.12 -0.66 1.95
N LYS A 75 21.05 -0.84 1.00
CA LYS A 75 22.32 -1.58 1.22
C LYS A 75 23.19 -0.88 2.26
N ASP A 76 23.28 0.44 2.18
CA ASP A 76 24.06 1.26 3.13
C ASP A 76 23.44 1.18 4.52
N ALA A 77 22.11 1.32 4.63
CA ALA A 77 21.37 1.14 5.87
C ALA A 77 21.59 -0.25 6.49
N LYS A 78 21.52 -1.31 5.68
CA LYS A 78 21.80 -2.68 6.13
C LYS A 78 23.22 -2.82 6.65
N THR A 79 24.21 -2.34 5.90
CA THR A 79 25.63 -2.39 6.30
C THR A 79 25.85 -1.65 7.61
N LYS A 80 25.31 -0.43 7.70
CA LYS A 80 25.44 0.42 8.88
C LYS A 80 24.77 -0.20 10.11
N SER A 81 23.65 -0.90 9.94
CA SER A 81 22.97 -1.58 11.06
C SER A 81 23.82 -2.62 11.80
N GLY A 82 24.88 -3.15 11.17
CA GLY A 82 25.84 -4.06 11.79
C GLY A 82 26.98 -3.37 12.55
N VAL A 83 27.08 -2.04 12.47
CA VAL A 83 28.13 -1.25 13.13
C VAL A 83 27.62 -0.74 14.47
N SER A 84 28.34 -1.06 15.55
CA SER A 84 28.00 -0.65 16.92
C SER A 84 27.82 0.87 17.02
N GLY A 85 26.73 1.31 17.69
CA GLY A 85 26.44 2.72 17.93
C GLY A 85 25.83 3.50 16.76
N SER A 86 25.51 2.85 15.64
CA SER A 86 25.05 3.54 14.42
C SER A 86 23.61 3.24 13.98
N GLU A 87 22.80 2.67 14.88
CA GLU A 87 21.42 2.27 14.56
C GLU A 87 20.54 3.44 14.10
N THR A 88 20.69 4.62 14.71
CA THR A 88 19.94 5.82 14.31
C THR A 88 20.22 6.21 12.86
N GLU A 89 21.50 6.27 12.48
CA GLU A 89 21.92 6.59 11.11
C GLU A 89 21.44 5.53 10.11
N ALA A 90 21.51 4.25 10.50
CA ALA A 90 21.00 3.15 9.68
C ALA A 90 19.48 3.26 9.43
N LYS A 91 18.69 3.66 10.45
CA LYS A 91 17.25 3.91 10.32
C LYS A 91 16.95 5.12 9.43
N GLU A 92 17.76 6.19 9.53
CA GLU A 92 17.64 7.35 8.66
C GLU A 92 17.91 6.99 7.19
N LEU A 93 18.98 6.24 6.92
CA LEU A 93 19.30 5.74 5.57
C LEU A 93 18.18 4.84 5.01
N HIS A 94 17.59 4.00 5.85
CA HIS A 94 16.45 3.16 5.46
C HIS A 94 15.25 4.01 5.02
N LYS A 95 14.85 5.00 5.83
CA LYS A 95 13.76 5.92 5.48
C LYS A 95 14.06 6.70 4.21
N GLN A 96 15.27 7.21 4.06
CA GLN A 96 15.69 7.94 2.85
C GLN A 96 15.64 7.06 1.61
N GLY A 97 16.16 5.82 1.69
CA GLY A 97 16.10 4.87 0.58
C GLY A 97 14.67 4.54 0.18
N CYS A 98 13.77 4.37 1.15
CA CYS A 98 12.36 4.17 0.85
C CYS A 98 11.69 5.39 0.21
N LYS A 99 12.02 6.62 0.65
CA LYS A 99 11.52 7.85 0.02
C LYS A 99 11.95 7.96 -1.45
N GLU A 100 13.21 7.62 -1.75
CA GLU A 100 13.72 7.58 -3.12
C GLU A 100 12.98 6.53 -3.97
N ILE A 101 12.72 5.34 -3.42
CA ILE A 101 11.90 4.33 -4.10
C ILE A 101 10.48 4.85 -4.35
N TYR A 102 9.84 5.51 -3.39
CA TYR A 102 8.48 6.05 -3.56
C TYR A 102 8.37 7.00 -4.73
N ASP A 103 9.39 7.83 -4.92
CA ASP A 103 9.41 8.87 -5.94
C ASP A 103 9.98 8.35 -7.28
N SER A 104 10.50 7.12 -7.31
CA SER A 104 10.94 6.45 -8.54
C SER A 104 9.79 5.96 -9.40
N GLU A 105 10.01 5.93 -10.72
CA GLU A 105 9.07 5.37 -11.70
C GLU A 105 8.92 3.86 -11.48
N ILE A 106 7.71 3.33 -11.63
CA ILE A 106 7.46 1.88 -11.42
C ILE A 106 7.89 1.08 -12.64
N LYS A 107 7.66 1.64 -13.83
CA LYS A 107 7.93 0.96 -15.08
C LYS A 107 9.42 0.65 -15.17
N SER A 108 9.76 -0.63 -15.26
CA SER A 108 11.14 -1.13 -15.31
C SER A 108 11.98 -0.92 -14.05
N SER A 109 11.38 -0.52 -12.92
CA SER A 109 12.15 -0.34 -11.69
C SER A 109 12.55 -1.69 -11.07
N PRO A 110 13.84 -1.86 -10.69
CA PRO A 110 14.30 -3.03 -9.97
C PRO A 110 13.88 -3.01 -8.49
N TYR A 111 13.20 -1.95 -8.02
CA TYR A 111 12.94 -1.72 -6.61
C TYR A 111 11.59 -2.26 -6.12
N LEU A 112 10.83 -2.99 -6.94
CA LEU A 112 9.52 -3.52 -6.51
C LEU A 112 9.62 -4.43 -5.28
N THR A 113 10.60 -5.34 -5.27
CA THR A 113 10.83 -6.24 -4.12
C THR A 113 11.28 -5.47 -2.89
N ASP A 114 12.13 -4.46 -3.07
CA ASP A 114 12.58 -3.59 -1.96
C ASP A 114 11.40 -2.79 -1.39
N PHE A 115 10.56 -2.25 -2.27
CA PHE A 115 9.35 -1.53 -1.91
C PHE A 115 8.42 -2.42 -1.08
N GLN A 116 8.09 -3.60 -1.60
CA GLN A 116 7.20 -4.57 -0.96
C GLN A 116 7.72 -5.01 0.41
N THR A 117 9.02 -5.28 0.52
CA THR A 117 9.59 -5.90 1.72
C THR A 117 9.95 -4.89 2.79
N TYR A 118 10.52 -3.74 2.42
CA TYR A 118 11.16 -2.81 3.36
C TYR A 118 10.49 -1.44 3.42
N CYS A 119 9.61 -1.09 2.49
CA CYS A 119 9.12 0.29 2.37
C CYS A 119 7.60 0.41 2.29
N SER A 120 6.84 -0.67 2.40
CA SER A 120 5.38 -0.58 2.26
C SER A 120 4.64 -1.39 3.30
N LYS A 121 3.40 -1.00 3.53
CA LYS A 121 2.41 -1.79 4.27
C LYS A 121 2.07 -3.01 3.42
N THR A 122 2.17 -4.19 4.01
CA THR A 122 1.58 -5.38 3.40
C THR A 122 0.11 -5.50 3.79
N ILE A 123 -0.61 -6.41 3.13
CA ILE A 123 -1.99 -6.76 3.50
C ILE A 123 -2.12 -7.09 4.99
N LYS A 124 -1.16 -7.84 5.55
CA LYS A 124 -1.16 -8.16 6.99
C LYS A 124 -0.95 -6.93 7.86
N ASP A 125 -0.05 -6.03 7.49
CA ASP A 125 0.18 -4.80 8.25
C ASP A 125 -1.09 -3.92 8.30
N ALA A 126 -1.84 -3.88 7.21
CA ALA A 126 -3.09 -3.12 7.09
C ALA A 126 -4.31 -3.84 7.70
N THR A 127 -4.23 -5.14 7.97
CA THR A 127 -5.36 -5.93 8.48
C THR A 127 -5.67 -5.56 9.93
N THR A 128 -6.88 -5.08 10.18
CA THR A 128 -7.41 -4.92 11.54
C THR A 128 -7.33 -6.26 12.30
N GLY A 129 -6.66 -6.26 13.45
CA GLY A 129 -6.42 -7.50 14.18
C GLY A 129 -5.32 -8.37 13.54
N SER A 130 -4.30 -7.78 12.92
CA SER A 130 -3.12 -8.48 12.39
C SER A 130 -2.45 -9.44 13.40
N LYS A 131 -2.60 -9.20 14.70
CA LYS A 131 -2.19 -10.11 15.79
C LYS A 131 -2.97 -11.44 15.79
N ASN A 132 -4.18 -11.46 15.25
CA ASN A 132 -5.06 -12.61 15.12
C ASN A 132 -4.89 -13.32 13.77
N TRP A 133 -3.91 -12.92 12.97
CA TRP A 133 -3.56 -13.66 11.76
C TRP A 133 -3.26 -15.11 12.12
N ILE A 134 -3.90 -16.06 11.44
CA ILE A 134 -3.74 -17.48 11.74
C ILE A 134 -2.34 -17.89 11.32
N SER A 135 -1.52 -18.27 12.30
CA SER A 135 -0.15 -18.75 12.09
C SER A 135 0.02 -20.23 12.45
N SER A 136 -1.08 -20.93 12.78
CA SER A 136 -1.05 -22.35 13.10
C SER A 136 -0.80 -23.19 11.86
N GLU A 137 -0.16 -24.34 12.05
CA GLU A 137 0.07 -25.28 10.96
C GLU A 137 -1.23 -25.91 10.47
N ALA A 138 -1.25 -26.33 9.20
CA ALA A 138 -2.46 -26.86 8.55
C ALA A 138 -3.02 -28.10 9.29
N GLY A 139 -2.14 -28.96 9.82
CA GLY A 139 -2.52 -30.13 10.62
C GLY A 139 -2.70 -29.87 12.12
N SER A 140 -2.76 -28.61 12.55
CA SER A 140 -2.91 -28.28 13.97
C SER A 140 -4.30 -28.64 14.51
N THR A 141 -4.36 -28.98 15.79
CA THR A 141 -5.60 -29.36 16.49
C THR A 141 -6.48 -28.18 16.88
N THR A 142 -6.06 -26.94 16.58
CA THR A 142 -6.81 -25.73 16.97
C THR A 142 -8.10 -25.57 16.17
N GLY A 143 -8.24 -26.26 15.04
CA GLY A 143 -9.42 -26.16 14.16
C GLY A 143 -9.58 -24.78 13.51
N ASP A 144 -8.56 -23.91 13.60
CA ASP A 144 -8.62 -22.54 13.05
C ASP A 144 -8.94 -22.60 11.55
N TRP A 145 -8.24 -23.45 10.80
CA TRP A 145 -8.42 -23.59 9.35
C TRP A 145 -9.75 -24.22 8.96
N ASP A 146 -10.28 -25.17 9.75
CA ASP A 146 -11.61 -25.74 9.51
C ASP A 146 -12.72 -24.68 9.59
N SER A 147 -12.62 -23.78 10.56
CA SER A 147 -13.54 -22.64 10.68
C SER A 147 -13.47 -21.73 9.44
N GLN A 148 -12.25 -21.43 8.95
CA GLN A 148 -12.09 -20.59 7.76
C GLN A 148 -12.58 -21.27 6.48
N LEU A 149 -12.33 -22.58 6.32
CA LEU A 149 -12.84 -23.36 5.20
C LEU A 149 -14.38 -23.41 5.20
N THR A 150 -15.00 -23.48 6.38
CA THR A 150 -16.46 -23.40 6.52
C THR A 150 -17.01 -22.04 6.06
N LYS A 151 -16.36 -20.94 6.46
CA LYS A 151 -16.72 -19.58 6.00
C LYS A 151 -16.49 -19.41 4.50
N LEU A 152 -15.40 -19.97 3.98
CA LEU A 152 -15.04 -19.90 2.57
C LEU A 152 -16.01 -20.71 1.71
N LYS A 153 -16.40 -21.91 2.12
CA LYS A 153 -17.45 -22.72 1.46
C LYS A 153 -18.77 -21.95 1.32
N SER A 154 -19.08 -21.13 2.33
CA SER A 154 -20.27 -20.26 2.38
C SER A 154 -20.02 -18.85 1.79
N HIS A 155 -18.98 -18.69 0.98
CA HIS A 155 -18.69 -17.42 0.33
C HIS A 155 -19.81 -17.05 -0.66
N ASP A 156 -20.17 -15.77 -0.64
CA ASP A 156 -21.18 -15.17 -1.48
C ASP A 156 -20.54 -14.01 -2.26
N GLU A 157 -20.28 -14.26 -3.54
CA GLU A 157 -19.60 -13.30 -4.42
C GLU A 157 -20.43 -12.01 -4.61
N ALA A 158 -21.77 -12.07 -4.45
CA ALA A 158 -22.64 -10.90 -4.61
C ALA A 158 -22.40 -9.85 -3.52
N ASN A 159 -22.09 -10.29 -2.30
CA ASN A 159 -21.89 -9.42 -1.15
C ASN A 159 -20.41 -9.26 -0.75
N LYS A 160 -19.55 -10.24 -1.08
CA LYS A 160 -18.15 -10.30 -0.64
C LYS A 160 -17.14 -10.16 -1.79
N GLY A 161 -17.61 -9.94 -3.02
CA GLY A 161 -16.79 -9.79 -4.22
C GLY A 161 -16.27 -11.11 -4.77
N ALA A 162 -15.86 -11.11 -6.04
CA ALA A 162 -15.43 -12.33 -6.73
C ALA A 162 -14.12 -12.87 -6.16
N LEU A 163 -14.07 -14.19 -5.91
CA LEU A 163 -12.87 -14.89 -5.47
C LEU A 163 -11.81 -14.94 -6.57
N ASP A 164 -10.54 -14.87 -6.18
CA ASP A 164 -9.45 -15.22 -7.10
C ASP A 164 -9.47 -16.71 -7.44
N SER A 165 -8.73 -17.09 -8.48
CA SER A 165 -8.74 -18.45 -9.01
C SER A 165 -8.36 -19.53 -7.99
N LYS A 166 -7.46 -19.25 -7.04
CA LYS A 166 -7.05 -20.22 -6.01
C LYS A 166 -8.17 -20.44 -5.01
N LEU A 167 -8.76 -19.37 -4.48
CA LEU A 167 -9.89 -19.47 -3.55
C LEU A 167 -11.13 -20.06 -4.23
N LYS A 168 -11.39 -19.69 -5.48
CA LYS A 168 -12.51 -20.24 -6.26
C LYS A 168 -12.37 -21.74 -6.44
N THR A 169 -11.19 -22.22 -6.86
CA THR A 169 -10.90 -23.65 -6.99
C THR A 169 -11.13 -24.39 -5.67
N LEU A 170 -10.69 -23.80 -4.56
CA LEU A 170 -10.89 -24.38 -3.24
C LEU A 170 -12.39 -24.43 -2.87
N VAL A 171 -13.15 -23.36 -3.11
CA VAL A 171 -14.60 -23.35 -2.89
C VAL A 171 -15.32 -24.38 -3.73
N ASP A 172 -14.98 -24.50 -5.02
CA ASP A 172 -15.59 -25.46 -5.93
C ASP A 172 -15.35 -26.90 -5.45
N LYS A 173 -14.14 -27.21 -4.96
CA LYS A 173 -13.83 -28.49 -4.32
C LYS A 173 -14.68 -28.69 -3.05
N LEU A 174 -14.73 -27.70 -2.16
CA LEU A 174 -15.45 -27.76 -0.89
C LEU A 174 -16.97 -27.92 -1.05
N LYS A 175 -17.54 -27.45 -2.17
CA LYS A 175 -18.98 -27.54 -2.46
C LYS A 175 -19.41 -28.87 -3.06
N GLN A 176 -18.49 -29.76 -3.43
CA GLN A 176 -18.84 -31.11 -3.88
C GLN A 176 -19.45 -31.91 -2.72
N ASP A 177 -20.61 -32.53 -2.93
CA ASP A 177 -21.36 -33.24 -1.88
C ASP A 177 -20.57 -34.39 -1.22
N SER A 178 -19.64 -35.00 -1.95
CA SER A 178 -18.78 -36.08 -1.47
C SER A 178 -17.50 -35.61 -0.78
N HIS A 179 -17.21 -34.31 -0.79
CA HIS A 179 -15.92 -33.78 -0.32
C HIS A 179 -15.97 -33.45 1.17
N SER A 180 -15.18 -34.18 1.96
CA SER A 180 -14.91 -33.88 3.35
C SER A 180 -13.64 -33.03 3.49
N VAL A 181 -13.66 -32.04 4.38
CA VAL A 181 -12.49 -31.19 4.66
C VAL A 181 -11.29 -32.03 5.09
N ASP A 182 -10.21 -31.94 4.33
CA ASP A 182 -8.97 -32.70 4.53
C ASP A 182 -7.76 -31.77 4.81
N GLU A 183 -6.59 -32.36 5.06
CA GLU A 183 -5.36 -31.61 5.30
C GLU A 183 -4.92 -30.79 4.07
N ALA A 184 -5.18 -31.27 2.86
CA ALA A 184 -4.83 -30.56 1.64
C ALA A 184 -5.65 -29.27 1.50
N ASP A 185 -6.92 -29.26 1.92
CA ASP A 185 -7.75 -28.05 1.95
C ASP A 185 -7.20 -27.03 2.95
N ARG A 186 -6.85 -27.49 4.16
CA ARG A 186 -6.26 -26.63 5.21
C ARG A 186 -4.94 -26.03 4.75
N LYS A 187 -4.12 -26.83 4.06
CA LYS A 187 -2.87 -26.37 3.47
C LYS A 187 -3.12 -25.34 2.36
N ALA A 188 -4.09 -25.58 1.48
CA ALA A 188 -4.40 -24.66 0.38
C ALA A 188 -4.83 -23.27 0.88
N ILE A 189 -5.73 -23.19 1.86
CA ILE A 189 -6.14 -21.89 2.43
C ILE A 189 -4.99 -21.23 3.21
N LYS A 190 -4.20 -22.00 3.95
CA LYS A 190 -3.01 -21.50 4.67
C LYS A 190 -2.00 -20.90 3.70
N GLU A 191 -1.64 -21.62 2.65
CA GLU A 191 -0.69 -21.16 1.64
C GLU A 191 -1.19 -19.90 0.93
N TRP A 192 -2.49 -19.81 0.66
CA TRP A 192 -3.10 -18.59 0.12
C TRP A 192 -2.94 -17.42 1.09
N CYS A 193 -3.26 -17.60 2.36
CA CYS A 193 -3.03 -16.59 3.40
C CYS A 193 -1.55 -16.23 3.53
N ASP A 194 -0.64 -17.21 3.51
CA ASP A 194 0.80 -16.99 3.69
C ASP A 194 1.46 -16.26 2.51
N SER A 195 0.93 -16.44 1.31
CA SER A 195 1.29 -15.65 0.14
C SER A 195 0.75 -14.23 0.28
N THR A 196 -0.56 -14.11 0.52
CA THR A 196 -1.28 -12.83 0.47
C THR A 196 -0.84 -11.88 1.59
N GLN A 197 -0.48 -12.40 2.77
CA GLN A 197 -0.04 -11.59 3.91
C GLN A 197 1.17 -10.68 3.60
N LYS A 198 1.97 -11.06 2.59
CA LYS A 198 3.20 -10.37 2.17
C LYS A 198 2.98 -9.42 0.98
N GLU A 199 1.82 -9.49 0.32
CA GLU A 199 1.52 -8.63 -0.83
C GLU A 199 1.32 -7.18 -0.39
N ILE A 200 1.60 -6.25 -1.31
CA ILE A 200 1.46 -4.80 -1.07
C ILE A 200 -0.02 -4.48 -0.81
N PHE A 201 -0.30 -3.70 0.23
CA PHE A 201 -1.65 -3.24 0.51
C PHE A 201 -2.11 -2.21 -0.52
N MET A 202 -3.09 -2.56 -1.36
CA MET A 202 -3.61 -1.68 -2.41
C MET A 202 -4.76 -0.75 -1.93
N GLY A 203 -5.22 -0.91 -0.69
CA GLY A 203 -6.38 -0.20 -0.15
C GLY A 203 -7.51 -1.14 0.25
N GLU A 204 -8.50 -0.60 0.97
CA GLU A 204 -9.63 -1.39 1.51
C GLU A 204 -10.56 -1.96 0.44
N SER A 205 -10.62 -1.33 -0.74
CA SER A 205 -11.41 -1.80 -1.87
C SER A 205 -10.75 -2.98 -2.61
N ASP A 206 -9.53 -3.38 -2.26
CA ASP A 206 -8.89 -4.55 -2.84
C ASP A 206 -9.56 -5.83 -2.31
N HIS A 207 -10.09 -6.63 -3.23
CA HIS A 207 -10.71 -7.90 -2.89
C HIS A 207 -9.76 -8.82 -2.13
N ARG A 208 -8.45 -8.85 -2.45
CA ARG A 208 -7.47 -9.67 -1.73
C ARG A 208 -7.34 -9.25 -0.26
N PHE A 209 -7.35 -7.95 -0.01
CA PHE A 209 -7.35 -7.43 1.36
C PHE A 209 -8.63 -7.83 2.08
N SER A 210 -9.80 -7.57 1.49
CA SER A 210 -11.08 -7.90 2.10
C SER A 210 -11.23 -9.41 2.38
N HIS A 211 -10.79 -10.27 1.46
CA HIS A 211 -10.81 -11.73 1.62
C HIS A 211 -9.82 -12.19 2.67
N SER A 212 -8.66 -11.55 2.79
CA SER A 212 -7.71 -11.84 3.86
C SER A 212 -8.32 -11.55 5.24
N GLN A 213 -9.07 -10.46 5.38
CA GLN A 213 -9.80 -10.14 6.61
C GLN A 213 -10.91 -11.16 6.91
N LEU A 214 -11.49 -11.79 5.90
CA LEU A 214 -12.55 -12.79 6.10
C LEU A 214 -11.99 -14.18 6.45
N TYR A 215 -10.83 -14.54 5.88
CA TYR A 215 -10.38 -15.93 5.83
C TYR A 215 -9.02 -16.20 6.48
N CYS A 216 -8.21 -15.17 6.75
CA CYS A 216 -6.86 -15.36 7.28
C CYS A 216 -6.69 -14.94 8.75
N ILE A 217 -7.74 -14.41 9.37
CA ILE A 217 -7.74 -14.05 10.79
C ILE A 217 -8.66 -14.99 11.57
N LYS A 218 -8.30 -15.26 12.82
CA LYS A 218 -9.23 -15.87 13.78
C LYS A 218 -10.44 -14.95 13.90
N GLY A 219 -11.64 -15.52 13.87
CA GLY A 219 -12.83 -14.73 14.17
C GLY A 219 -12.68 -14.13 15.57
N ALA A 220 -13.07 -12.88 15.76
CA ALA A 220 -13.26 -12.39 17.12
C ALA A 220 -14.27 -13.32 17.79
N GLU A 221 -13.86 -13.99 18.87
CA GLU A 221 -14.82 -14.58 19.79
C GLU A 221 -15.77 -13.44 20.18
N GLN A 222 -17.04 -13.54 19.77
CA GLN A 222 -18.08 -12.81 20.46
C GLN A 222 -18.16 -13.44 21.85
N GLN A 223 -17.50 -12.81 22.82
CA GLN A 223 -17.85 -12.99 24.22
C GLN A 223 -19.25 -12.43 24.48
#